data_AF-A0A7S2HYN1-F1
#
_entry.id   AF-A0A7S2HYN1-F1
#
_cell.length_a   1.000
_cell.length_b   1.000
_cell.length_c   1.000
_cell.angle_alpha   90.00
_cell.angle_beta   90.00
_cell.angle_gamma   90.00
#
_symmetry.space_group_name_H-M   'P 1'
#
loop_
_entity.id
_entity.type
_entity.pdbx_description
1 polymer ?
#
loop_
_entity_poly.entity_id
_entity_poly.type
_entity_poly.pdbx_seq_one_letter_code
_entity_poly.pdbx_strand_id
1 'polypeptide(L)'
;PDPACTSFVDSGTSALLLSPQYFHAISSPIMDHLNALPEPACPTEAELAQLPNITIELAGGVTLQVTSQTYMQPRAPTGCKGVSLGPHTQNVLGQVVLEAYYTVF
;
A
#
# COMPACT_ATOMS: atom_id res chain seq x y z
N PRO A 1 18.52 15.34 2.67
CA PRO A 1 17.41 14.60 2.05
C PRO A 1 17.96 13.47 1.17
N ASP A 2 17.56 12.23 1.44
CA ASP A 2 17.90 11.09 0.58
C ASP A 2 17.16 11.27 -0.77
N PRO A 3 17.84 11.41 -1.92
CA PRO A 3 17.20 11.52 -3.23
C PRO A 3 16.37 10.28 -3.59
N ALA A 4 16.58 9.14 -2.91
CA ALA A 4 15.74 7.95 -3.07
C ALA A 4 14.34 8.08 -2.40
N CYS A 5 14.09 9.14 -1.63
CA CYS A 5 12.80 9.42 -0.98
C CYS A 5 11.90 10.37 -1.78
N THR A 6 12.32 10.85 -2.96
CA THR A 6 11.43 11.61 -3.83
C THR A 6 10.22 10.75 -4.22
N SER A 7 9.02 11.30 -4.03
CA SER A 7 7.76 10.61 -4.31
C SER A 7 6.91 11.47 -5.24
N PHE A 8 6.24 10.82 -6.19
CA PHE A 8 5.24 11.45 -7.04
C PHE A 8 3.86 11.22 -6.46
N VAL A 9 2.95 12.16 -6.69
CA VAL A 9 1.53 12.00 -6.40
C VAL A 9 0.83 11.87 -7.74
N ASP A 10 0.13 10.75 -7.97
CA ASP A 10 -0.48 10.45 -9.27
C ASP A 10 -1.83 9.74 -9.10
N SER A 11 -2.90 10.42 -9.49
CA SER A 11 -4.26 9.85 -9.47
C SER A 11 -4.52 8.86 -10.60
N GLY A 12 -3.66 8.80 -11.63
CA GLY A 12 -3.75 7.80 -12.69
C GLY A 12 -3.20 6.43 -12.30
N THR A 13 -2.45 6.36 -11.20
CA THR A 13 -1.86 5.11 -10.68
C THR A 13 -2.76 4.55 -9.58
N SER A 14 -3.31 3.35 -9.75
CA SER A 14 -4.27 2.76 -8.79
C SER A 14 -3.65 2.18 -7.50
N ALA A 15 -2.32 2.08 -7.44
CA ALA A 15 -1.58 1.40 -6.38
C ALA A 15 -0.53 2.32 -5.73
N LEU A 16 -0.03 1.94 -4.55
CA LEU A 16 1.18 2.55 -3.99
C LEU A 16 2.38 1.86 -4.63
N LEU A 17 3.10 2.59 -5.48
CA LEU A 17 4.29 2.08 -6.13
C LEU A 17 5.53 2.48 -5.36
N LEU A 18 6.44 1.55 -5.14
CA LEU A 18 7.58 1.72 -4.26
C LEU A 18 8.88 1.37 -4.99
N SER A 19 9.92 2.15 -4.73
CA SER A 19 11.29 1.79 -5.14
C SER A 19 11.67 0.41 -4.56
N PRO A 20 12.57 -0.35 -5.21
CA PRO A 20 12.80 -1.76 -4.86
C PRO A 20 13.12 -2.00 -3.38
N GLN A 21 13.90 -1.10 -2.77
CA GLN A 21 14.27 -1.15 -1.35
C GLN A 21 13.04 -1.07 -0.42
N TYR A 22 12.11 -0.16 -0.71
CA TYR A 22 10.89 0.02 0.09
C TYR A 22 9.84 -1.02 -0.25
N PHE A 23 9.72 -1.40 -1.53
CA PHE A 23 8.79 -2.43 -1.95
C PHE A 23 9.07 -3.74 -1.22
N HIS A 24 10.31 -4.20 -1.19
CA HIS A 24 10.65 -5.44 -0.47
C HIS A 24 10.39 -5.30 1.04
N ALA A 25 10.88 -4.21 1.66
CA ALA A 25 10.73 -4.00 3.10
C ALA A 25 9.25 -3.97 3.56
N ILE A 26 8.35 -3.42 2.74
CA ILE A 26 6.92 -3.31 3.05
C ILE A 26 6.13 -4.55 2.63
N SER A 27 6.38 -5.07 1.43
CA SER A 27 5.58 -6.17 0.87
C SER A 27 5.88 -7.51 1.54
N SER A 28 7.12 -7.79 1.95
CA SER A 28 7.49 -9.07 2.57
C SER A 28 6.62 -9.43 3.79
N PRO A 29 6.52 -8.59 4.85
CA PRO A 29 5.71 -8.95 6.01
C PRO A 29 4.22 -9.07 5.69
N ILE A 30 3.71 -8.31 4.72
CA ILE A 30 2.31 -8.42 4.28
C ILE A 30 2.07 -9.76 3.57
N MET A 31 2.94 -10.11 2.63
CA MET A 31 2.82 -11.35 1.86
C MET A 31 3.04 -12.58 2.76
N ASP A 32 3.99 -12.52 3.70
CA ASP A 32 4.22 -13.59 4.67
C ASP A 32 2.98 -13.83 5.54
N HIS A 33 2.32 -12.76 6.00
CA HIS A 33 1.07 -12.88 6.75
C HIS A 33 -0.05 -13.48 5.89
N LEU A 34 -0.26 -12.96 4.67
CA LEU A 34 -1.31 -13.45 3.77
C LEU A 34 -1.12 -14.92 3.39
N ASN A 35 0.12 -15.35 3.14
CA ASN A 35 0.45 -16.74 2.80
C ASN A 35 0.30 -17.69 3.99
N ALA A 36 0.33 -17.18 5.22
CA ALA A 36 0.11 -17.96 6.43
C ALA A 36 -1.38 -18.14 6.78
N LEU A 37 -2.29 -17.48 6.05
CA LEU A 37 -3.73 -17.61 6.27
C LEU A 37 -4.26 -18.98 5.82
N PRO A 38 -5.35 -19.47 6.45
CA PRO A 38 -6.02 -20.71 6.02
C PRO A 38 -6.53 -20.65 4.57
N GLU A 39 -7.05 -19.49 4.15
CA GLU A 39 -7.56 -19.24 2.80
C GLU A 39 -6.87 -18.02 2.15
N PRO A 40 -5.62 -18.16 1.67
CA PRO A 40 -4.82 -17.03 1.20
C PRO A 40 -5.37 -16.36 -0.08
N ALA A 41 -6.22 -17.07 -0.83
CA ALA A 41 -6.80 -16.57 -2.08
C ALA A 41 -7.92 -15.52 -1.85
N CYS A 42 -8.59 -15.55 -0.69
CA CYS A 42 -9.69 -14.64 -0.39
C CYS A 42 -9.79 -14.37 1.13
N PRO A 43 -8.87 -13.57 1.69
CA PRO A 43 -8.87 -13.27 3.11
C PRO A 43 -10.16 -12.57 3.56
N THR A 44 -10.63 -12.90 4.75
CA THR A 44 -11.74 -12.21 5.42
C THR A 44 -11.32 -10.84 5.95
N GLU A 45 -12.28 -9.95 6.18
CA GLU A 45 -11.99 -8.63 6.78
C GLU A 45 -11.28 -8.73 8.14
N ALA A 46 -11.59 -9.77 8.93
CA ALA A 46 -10.97 -9.99 10.24
C ALA A 46 -9.50 -10.40 10.13
N GLU A 47 -9.13 -11.13 9.08
CA GLU A 47 -7.73 -11.46 8.77
C GLU A 47 -6.99 -10.25 8.22
N LEU A 48 -7.62 -9.50 7.31
CA LEU A 48 -7.04 -8.27 6.76
C LEU A 48 -6.81 -7.19 7.83
N ALA A 49 -7.65 -7.11 8.85
CA ALA A 49 -7.50 -6.17 9.96
C ALA A 49 -6.23 -6.42 10.81
N GLN A 50 -5.59 -7.59 10.68
CA GLN A 50 -4.35 -7.93 11.39
C GLN A 50 -3.09 -7.49 10.65
N LEU A 51 -3.23 -7.08 9.39
CA LEU A 51 -2.11 -6.61 8.58
C LEU A 51 -1.60 -5.24 9.09
N PRO A 52 -0.29 -4.97 8.97
CA PRO A 52 0.30 -3.74 9.48
C PRO A 52 -0.15 -2.51 8.68
N ASN A 53 -0.31 -1.37 9.35
CA ASN A 53 -0.48 -0.09 8.65
C ASN A 53 0.85 0.33 8.01
N ILE A 54 0.80 0.87 6.80
CA ILE A 54 1.96 1.49 6.16
C ILE A 54 2.02 2.94 6.64
N THR A 55 3.13 3.30 7.26
CA THR A 55 3.36 4.67 7.74
C THR A 55 4.26 5.41 6.77
N ILE A 56 3.79 6.56 6.28
CA ILE A 56 4.53 7.42 5.35
C ILE A 56 4.78 8.75 6.05
N GLU A 57 6.05 9.03 6.36
CA GLU A 57 6.47 10.31 6.92
C GLU A 57 6.83 11.26 5.79
N LEU A 58 6.10 12.38 5.70
CA LEU A 58 6.32 13.44 4.74
C LEU A 58 7.20 14.54 5.33
N ALA A 59 7.72 15.40 4.45
CA ALA A 59 8.43 16.59 4.87
C ALA A 59 7.58 17.45 5.83
N GLY A 60 8.22 18.03 6.85
CA GLY A 60 7.52 18.82 7.87
C GLY A 60 6.90 18.00 9.01
N GLY A 61 7.17 16.69 9.09
CA GLY A 61 6.73 15.83 10.19
C GLY A 61 5.29 15.34 10.08
N VAL A 62 4.65 15.53 8.91
CA VAL A 62 3.31 15.01 8.65
C VAL A 62 3.41 13.49 8.45
N THR A 63 2.58 12.74 9.17
CA THR A 63 2.53 11.28 9.06
C THR A 63 1.21 10.85 8.44
N LEU A 64 1.28 10.09 7.35
CA LEU A 64 0.14 9.39 6.75
C LEU A 64 0.15 7.92 7.18
N GLN A 65 -1.02 7.38 7.48
CA GLN A 65 -1.24 5.96 7.77
C GLN A 65 -2.15 5.36 6.71
N VAL A 66 -1.57 4.50 5.87
CA VAL A 66 -2.33 3.71 4.88
C VAL A 66 -2.68 2.38 5.54
N THR A 67 -3.93 2.22 5.93
CA THR A 67 -4.41 1.02 6.62
C THR A 67 -4.58 -0.15 5.66
N SER A 68 -4.66 -1.37 6.19
CA SER A 68 -4.94 -2.56 5.38
C SER A 68 -6.25 -2.48 4.62
N GLN A 69 -7.28 -1.85 5.18
CA GLN A 69 -8.54 -1.60 4.48
C GLN A 69 -8.36 -0.71 3.24
N THR A 70 -7.32 0.12 3.25
CA THR A 70 -6.99 1.01 2.14
C THR A 70 -6.14 0.29 1.09
N TYR A 71 -5.05 -0.36 1.48
CA TYR A 71 -4.16 -1.00 0.50
C TYR A 71 -4.59 -2.40 0.06
N MET A 72 -5.63 -2.98 0.67
CA MET A 72 -6.26 -4.23 0.23
C MET A 72 -7.52 -3.91 -0.58
N GLN A 73 -7.39 -3.96 -1.90
CA GLN A 73 -8.42 -3.53 -2.84
C GLN A 73 -9.08 -4.73 -3.54
N PRO A 74 -10.40 -4.70 -3.82
CA PRO A 74 -11.08 -5.76 -4.56
C PRO A 74 -10.43 -6.04 -5.92
N ARG A 75 -10.21 -7.31 -6.26
CA ARG A 75 -9.66 -7.74 -7.55
C ARG A 75 -10.71 -8.46 -8.38
N ALA A 76 -10.93 -7.97 -9.60
CA ALA A 76 -11.73 -8.68 -10.59
C ALA A 76 -11.03 -9.98 -11.07
N PRO A 77 -11.78 -11.04 -11.41
CA PRO A 77 -13.25 -11.17 -11.35
C PRO A 77 -13.77 -11.64 -9.99
N THR A 78 -12.89 -12.08 -9.09
CA THR A 78 -13.27 -12.76 -7.84
C THR A 78 -13.94 -11.86 -6.81
N GLY A 79 -13.70 -10.55 -6.86
CA GLY A 79 -14.13 -9.59 -5.82
C GLY A 79 -13.32 -9.67 -4.52
N CYS A 80 -12.45 -10.67 -4.38
CA CYS A 80 -11.56 -10.82 -3.24
C CYS A 80 -10.57 -9.67 -3.18
N LYS A 81 -10.25 -9.22 -1.96
CA LYS A 81 -9.28 -8.15 -1.75
C LYS A 81 -7.86 -8.68 -1.94
N GLY A 82 -7.05 -7.90 -2.67
CA GLY A 82 -5.63 -8.16 -2.86
C GLY A 82 -4.79 -6.91 -2.64
N VAL A 83 -3.50 -7.11 -2.42
CA VAL A 83 -2.54 -6.04 -2.15
C VAL A 83 -2.45 -5.08 -3.35
N SER A 84 -2.65 -3.78 -3.12
CA SER A 84 -2.48 -2.69 -4.09
C SER A 84 -1.16 -1.96 -3.87
N LEU A 85 -0.07 -2.75 -3.86
CA LEU A 85 1.32 -2.32 -3.77
C LEU A 85 2.08 -2.88 -4.98
N GLY A 86 3.01 -2.12 -5.54
CA GLY A 86 3.81 -2.58 -6.68
C GLY A 86 5.25 -2.08 -6.68
N PRO A 87 6.18 -2.82 -7.30
CA PRO A 87 7.54 -2.33 -7.50
C PRO A 87 7.56 -1.29 -8.63
N HIS A 88 8.38 -0.26 -8.46
CA HIS A 88 8.62 0.77 -9.47
C HIS A 88 10.02 1.36 -9.31
N THR A 89 10.53 2.12 -10.28
CA THR A 89 11.85 2.75 -10.18
C THR A 89 11.86 3.96 -9.24
N GLN A 90 10.69 4.49 -8.93
CA GLN A 90 10.44 5.66 -8.09
C GLN A 90 9.22 5.42 -7.19
N ASN A 91 9.12 6.13 -6.08
CA ASN A 91 7.95 6.04 -5.20
C ASN A 91 6.78 6.86 -5.80
N VAL A 92 5.60 6.27 -5.87
CA VAL A 92 4.38 6.92 -6.37
C VAL A 92 3.26 6.68 -5.37
N LEU A 93 2.78 7.78 -4.78
CA LEU A 93 1.57 7.83 -3.98
C LEU A 93 0.38 7.84 -4.93
N GLY A 94 -0.08 6.65 -5.30
CA GLY A 94 -1.22 6.47 -6.17
C GLY A 94 -2.57 6.69 -5.48
N GLN A 95 -3.64 6.42 -6.23
CA GLN A 95 -5.04 6.51 -5.82
C GLN A 95 -5.33 5.85 -4.47
N VAL A 96 -4.68 4.72 -4.18
CA VAL A 96 -4.85 4.04 -2.89
C VAL A 96 -4.51 4.93 -1.69
N VAL A 97 -3.54 5.82 -1.81
CA VAL A 97 -3.20 6.80 -0.76
C VAL A 97 -4.15 7.98 -0.80
N LEU A 98 -4.52 8.43 -2.00
CA LEU A 98 -5.40 9.58 -2.23
C LEU A 98 -6.84 9.35 -1.80
N GLU A 99 -7.34 8.11 -1.82
CA GLU A 99 -8.68 7.79 -1.34
C GLU A 99 -8.78 7.78 0.18
N ALA A 100 -7.67 7.54 0.87
CA ALA A 100 -7.61 7.64 2.33
C ALA A 100 -7.56 9.10 2.83
N TYR A 101 -7.15 10.04 1.97
CA TYR A 101 -6.86 11.41 2.39
C TYR A 101 -7.38 12.46 1.41
N TYR A 102 -8.06 13.47 1.94
CA TYR A 102 -8.38 14.67 1.17
C TYR A 102 -7.06 15.34 0.70
N THR A 103 -6.84 15.34 -0.61
CA THR A 103 -5.60 15.81 -1.22
C THR A 103 -5.84 17.12 -1.98
N VAL A 104 -5.00 18.13 -1.74
CA VAL A 104 -5.05 19.46 -2.39
C VAL A 104 -3.69 19.74 -3.05
N PHE A 105 -3.72 20.29 -4.27
CA PHE A 105 -2.54 20.67 -5.05
C PHE A 105 -2.40 22.19 -5.14
#